data_AF-A0A0E4BK30-F1
#
_entry.id   AF-A0A0E4BK30-F1
#
_cell.length_a   1.000
_cell.length_b   1.000
_cell.length_c   1.000
_cell.angle_alpha   90.00
_cell.angle_beta   90.00
_cell.angle_gamma   90.00
#
_symmetry.space_group_name_H-M   'P 1'
#
loop_
_entity.id
_entity.type
_entity.pdbx_description
1 polymer ?
#
loop_
_entity_poly.entity_id
_entity_poly.type
_entity_poly.pdbx_seq_one_letter_code
_entity_poly.pdbx_strand_id
1 'polypeptide(L)' 'MPGVFPDYPAPVIRDVGNGERELVMMRWGMPPPPRTGGPPVTNIRNTSSPH' A
#
# COMPACT_ATOMS: atom_id res chain seq x y z
N MET A 1 16.80 11.72 4.98
CA MET A 1 15.97 10.51 5.19
C MET A 1 16.48 9.44 4.23
N PRO A 2 16.57 8.15 4.63
CA PRO A 2 16.81 7.07 3.67
C PRO A 2 15.73 7.09 2.58
N GLY A 3 16.08 6.75 1.35
CA GLY A 3 15.15 6.79 0.21
C GLY A 3 14.00 5.80 0.37
N VAL A 4 12.83 6.15 -0.17
CA VAL A 4 11.64 5.29 -0.20
C VAL A 4 11.51 4.68 -1.60
N PHE A 5 11.54 3.36 -1.68
CA PHE A 5 11.55 2.61 -2.94
C PHE A 5 10.46 1.52 -2.94
N PRO A 6 9.97 1.10 -4.12
CA PRO A 6 9.08 -0.06 -4.25
C PRO A 6 9.62 -1.27 -3.52
N ASP A 7 8.73 -2.05 -2.88
CA ASP A 7 9.06 -3.26 -2.11
C ASP A 7 9.74 -3.01 -0.74
N TYR A 8 10.08 -1.77 -0.38
CA TYR A 8 10.65 -1.45 0.93
C TYR A 8 9.60 -0.99 1.94
N PRO A 9 9.85 -1.16 3.26
CA PRO A 9 9.02 -0.56 4.31
C PRO A 9 9.09 0.97 4.26
N ALA A 10 7.93 1.62 4.30
CA ALA A 10 7.77 3.06 4.38
C ALA A 10 6.85 3.42 5.57
N PRO A 11 7.07 4.59 6.22
CA PRO A 11 6.18 5.05 7.28
C PRO A 11 4.82 5.45 6.70
N VAL A 12 3.74 4.89 7.24
CA VAL A 12 2.34 5.12 6.81
C VAL A 12 1.49 5.38 8.04
N ILE A 13 0.62 6.39 7.96
CA ILE A 13 -0.47 6.57 8.92
C ILE A 13 -1.68 5.79 8.39
N ARG A 14 -2.17 4.82 9.14
CA ARG A 14 -3.37 4.05 8.77
C ARG A 14 -4.48 4.21 9.81
N ASP A 15 -5.70 4.04 9.33
CA ASP A 15 -6.89 3.94 10.18
C ASP A 15 -6.94 2.53 10.78
N VAL A 16 -7.21 2.44 12.09
CA VAL A 16 -7.33 1.17 12.83
C VAL A 16 -8.74 0.93 13.38
N GLY A 17 -9.72 1.72 12.94
CA GLY A 17 -11.07 1.72 13.44
C GLY A 17 -11.28 2.70 14.61
N ASN A 18 -12.54 2.91 14.98
CA ASN A 18 -12.96 3.75 16.12
C ASN A 18 -12.45 5.20 16.10
N GLY A 19 -12.05 5.72 14.92
CA GLY A 19 -11.50 7.07 14.78
C GLY A 19 -10.04 7.20 15.19
N GLU A 20 -9.36 6.09 15.50
CA GLU A 20 -7.95 6.05 15.84
C GLU A 20 -7.06 5.93 14.60
N ARG A 21 -5.85 6.47 14.71
CA ARG A 21 -4.82 6.41 13.68
C ARG A 21 -3.51 5.98 14.30
N GLU A 22 -2.78 5.14 13.61
CA GLU A 22 -1.45 4.72 14.04
C GLU A 22 -0.40 4.96 12.96
N LEU A 23 0.84 5.21 13.39
CA LEU A 23 2.01 5.27 12.52
C LEU A 23 2.67 3.90 12.52
N VAL A 24 2.74 3.27 11.35
CA VAL A 24 3.33 1.94 11.15
C VAL A 24 4.26 1.92 9.94
N MET A 25 5.15 0.93 9.90
CA MET A 25 5.97 0.65 8.72
C MET A 25 5.23 -0.36 7.83
N MET A 26 4.92 0.00 6.59
CA MET A 26 4.24 -0.85 5.62
C MET A 26 5.06 -1.01 4.34
N ARG A 27 4.99 -2.18 3.71
CA ARG A 27 5.64 -2.44 2.40
C ARG A 27 4.96 -1.61 1.32
N TRP A 28 5.74 -0.89 0.50
CA TRP A 28 5.21 -0.24 -0.69
C TRP A 28 5.00 -1.26 -1.83
N GLY A 29 3.86 -1.93 -1.80
CA GLY A 29 3.45 -2.90 -2.81
C GLY A 29 2.19 -3.67 -2.38
N MET A 30 1.04 -3.25 -2.89
CA MET A 30 -0.24 -3.91 -2.66
C MET A 30 -0.26 -5.29 -3.36
N PRO A 31 -0.95 -6.31 -2.82
CA PRO A 31 -1.18 -7.57 -3.52
C PRO A 31 -1.77 -7.31 -4.91
N PRO A 32 -1.39 -8.07 -5.95
CA PRO A 32 -1.95 -7.89 -7.29
C PRO A 32 -3.43 -8.29 -7.33
N PRO A 33 -4.21 -7.77 -8.31
CA PRO A 33 -5.59 -8.22 -8.49
C PRO A 33 -5.63 -9.74 -8.76
N PRO A 34 -6.55 -10.50 -8.13
CA PRO A 34 -6.60 -11.95 -8.29
C PRO A 34 -6.74 -12.42 -9.75
N ARG A 35 -7.41 -11.61 -10.58
CA ARG A 35 -7.69 -11.93 -11.98
C ARG A 35 -6.47 -11.85 -12.90
N THR A 36 -5.54 -10.95 -12.60
CA THR A 36 -4.39 -10.67 -13.48
C THR A 36 -3.09 -11.23 -12.91
N GLY A 37 -3.00 -11.38 -11.59
CA GLY A 37 -1.75 -11.73 -10.92
C GLY A 37 -0.65 -10.70 -11.20
N GLY A 38 0.60 -11.10 -10.99
CA GLY A 38 1.77 -10.28 -11.33
C GLY A 38 2.50 -9.67 -10.12
N PRO A 39 3.43 -8.74 -10.38
CA PRO A 39 4.23 -8.12 -9.34
C PRO A 39 3.38 -7.22 -8.41
N PRO A 40 3.86 -6.92 -7.20
CA PRO A 40 3.18 -6.02 -6.27
C PRO A 40 2.87 -4.66 -6.91
N VAL A 41 1.67 -4.14 -6.63
CA VAL A 41 1.19 -2.88 -7.22
C VAL A 41 1.64 -1.71 -6.36
N THR A 42 2.38 -0.78 -6.96
CA THR A 42 2.86 0.44 -6.28
C THR A 42 1.95 1.65 -6.45
N ASN A 43 1.16 1.69 -7.52
CA ASN A 43 0.29 2.82 -7.86
C ASN A 43 -1.05 2.34 -8.41
N ILE A 44 -2.16 2.80 -7.83
CA ILE A 44 -3.52 2.59 -8.34
C ILE A 44 -3.94 3.86 -9.08
N ARG A 45 -4.09 3.78 -10.41
CA ARG A 45 -4.49 4.93 -11.25
C ARG A 45 -5.99 4.97 -11.54
N ASN A 46 -6.63 3.81 -11.52
CA ASN A 46 -8.06 3.66 -11.77
C ASN A 46 -8.80 3.54 -10.43
N THR A 47 -9.49 4.59 -10.02
CA THR A 47 -10.28 4.63 -8.78
C THR A 47 -11.54 3.78 -8.82
N SER A 48 -11.97 3.37 -10.01
CA SER A 48 -13.11 2.44 -10.21
C SER A 48 -12.67 0.97 -10.24
N SER A 49 -11.38 0.69 -10.05
CA SER A 49 -10.89 -0.68 -9.94
C SER A 49 -11.45 -1.33 -8.67
N PRO A 50 -11.86 -2.61 -8.72
CA PRO A 50 -12.29 -3.37 -7.53
C PRO A 50 -11.08 -3.81 -6.68
N HIS A 51 -10.01 -3.02 -6.72
CA HIS A 51 -8.77 -3.34 -6.05
C HIS A 51 -8.92 -3.25 -4.53
#